data_AF-A0A1J0GI09-F1
#
_entry.id   AF-A0A1J0GI09-F1
#
_cell.length_a   1.000
_cell.length_b   1.000
_cell.length_c   1.000
_cell.angle_alpha   90.00
_cell.angle_beta   90.00
_cell.angle_gamma   90.00
#
_symmetry.space_group_name_H-M   'P 1'
#
loop_
_entity.id
_entity.type
_entity.pdbx_description
1 polymer ?
#
loop_
_entity_poly.entity_id
_entity_poly.type
_entity_poly.pdbx_seq_one_letter_code
_entity_poly.pdbx_strand_id
1 'polypeptide(L)'
;MEFFRTNQYSRVNAVKYARTYALFPNQSFRYFPLINNETSGDCANFLSQCLLAGGAPMLYNVSHPWWYHKANNISTKDDTWSISWTVAHSLYWLLKNNYQSKASGIKGFEVNDIRLLELGDLMFFEDDNGKIFHSAIITSFRYSQPLISQHSFQALDIFYKNSWPANHIHFLKIVL
;
A
#
# COMPACT_ATOMS: atom_id res chain seq x y z
N MET A 1 23.68 0.75 -23.28
CA MET A 1 22.50 0.03 -23.80
C MET A 1 21.62 -0.24 -22.58
N GLU A 2 20.74 0.69 -22.24
CA GLU A 2 19.82 0.54 -21.10
C GLU A 2 18.71 -0.42 -21.51
N PHE A 3 18.66 -1.58 -20.85
CA PHE A 3 17.54 -2.49 -20.98
C PHE A 3 16.33 -1.86 -20.29
N PHE A 4 15.42 -1.26 -21.07
CA PHE A 4 14.06 -1.03 -20.62
C PHE A 4 13.40 -2.40 -20.42
N ARG A 5 13.60 -3.01 -19.26
CA ARG A 5 12.66 -4.03 -18.78
C ARG A 5 11.34 -3.29 -18.61
N THR A 6 10.38 -3.58 -19.47
CA THR A 6 8.97 -3.31 -19.20
C THR A 6 8.62 -4.12 -17.96
N ASN A 7 8.85 -3.53 -16.78
CA ASN A 7 8.59 -4.16 -15.50
C ASN A 7 7.07 -4.13 -15.32
N GLN A 8 6.39 -5.12 -15.91
CA GLN A 8 4.97 -5.26 -15.76
C GLN A 8 4.70 -5.57 -14.29
N TYR A 9 3.87 -4.75 -13.65
CA TYR A 9 3.49 -4.93 -12.26
C TYR A 9 2.85 -6.30 -12.05
N SER A 10 3.40 -7.08 -11.12
CA SER A 10 2.93 -8.41 -10.73
C SER A 10 2.18 -8.34 -9.41
N ARG A 11 0.85 -8.40 -9.50
CA ARG A 11 -0.06 -8.53 -8.35
C ARG A 11 0.27 -9.75 -7.51
N VAL A 12 0.69 -10.84 -8.16
CA VAL A 12 1.10 -12.09 -7.50
C VAL A 12 2.31 -11.85 -6.59
N ASN A 13 3.32 -11.11 -7.07
CA ASN A 13 4.50 -10.80 -6.26
C ASN A 13 4.16 -9.85 -5.11
N ALA A 14 3.29 -8.86 -5.34
CA ALA A 14 2.80 -7.97 -4.27
C ALA A 14 2.08 -8.75 -3.16
N VAL A 15 1.18 -9.66 -3.53
CA VAL A 15 0.45 -10.52 -2.59
C VAL A 15 1.38 -11.49 -1.87
N LYS A 16 2.36 -12.08 -2.58
CA LYS A 16 3.36 -12.95 -1.98
C LYS A 16 4.18 -12.21 -0.92
N TYR A 17 4.61 -10.98 -1.23
CA TYR A 17 5.29 -10.12 -0.27
C TYR A 17 4.40 -9.83 0.94
N ALA A 18 3.15 -9.43 0.70
CA ALA A 18 2.19 -9.14 1.75
C ALA A 18 2.02 -10.34 2.70
N ARG A 19 1.76 -11.54 2.16
CA ARG A 19 1.61 -12.76 2.97
C ARG A 19 2.87 -13.15 3.74
N THR A 20 4.05 -12.82 3.21
CA THR A 20 5.34 -13.09 3.87
C THR A 20 5.56 -12.18 5.07
N TYR A 21 5.22 -10.90 4.94
CA TYR A 21 5.57 -9.88 5.93
C TYR A 21 4.38 -9.35 6.75
N ALA A 22 3.14 -9.75 6.48
CA ALA A 22 1.94 -9.26 7.17
C ALA A 22 2.01 -9.36 8.70
N LEU A 23 2.64 -10.42 9.23
CA LEU A 23 2.79 -10.65 10.67
C LEU A 23 4.11 -10.12 11.25
N PHE A 24 5.11 -9.86 10.40
CA PHE A 24 6.44 -9.44 10.85
C PHE A 24 7.04 -8.41 9.88
N PRO A 25 7.40 -7.20 10.34
CA PRO A 25 7.99 -6.17 9.49
C PRO A 25 9.25 -6.65 8.76
N ASN A 26 9.40 -6.26 7.49
CA ASN A 26 10.64 -6.50 6.75
C ASN A 26 11.73 -5.56 7.27
N GLN A 27 12.77 -6.12 7.89
CA GLN A 27 13.91 -5.38 8.45
C GLN A 27 14.72 -4.58 7.41
N SER A 28 14.52 -4.84 6.12
CA SER A 28 15.14 -4.06 5.05
C SER A 28 14.60 -2.63 4.95
N PHE A 29 13.41 -2.38 5.50
CA PHE A 29 12.71 -1.09 5.50
C PHE A 29 12.50 -0.56 6.92
N ARG A 30 12.36 0.76 7.02
CA ARG A 30 12.00 1.46 8.26
C ARG A 30 10.63 0.97 8.70
N TYR A 31 10.51 0.60 9.97
CA TYR A 31 9.26 0.22 10.61
C TYR A 31 8.68 1.41 11.39
N PHE A 32 7.36 1.62 11.30
CA PHE A 32 6.65 2.71 11.98
C PHE A 32 5.66 2.15 13.02
N PRO A 33 6.11 1.78 14.23
CA PRO A 33 5.24 1.15 15.22
C PRO A 33 4.00 1.99 15.54
N LEU A 34 2.92 1.33 15.95
CA LEU A 34 1.76 2.00 16.53
C LEU A 34 2.17 2.87 17.71
N ILE A 35 1.70 4.12 17.70
CA ILE A 35 1.85 5.07 18.80
C ILE A 35 0.49 5.20 19.48
N ASN A 36 0.47 5.00 20.79
CA ASN A 36 -0.72 5.07 21.65
C ASN A 36 -1.91 4.22 21.15
N ASN A 37 -1.65 3.13 20.41
CA ASN A 37 -2.68 2.30 19.77
C ASN A 37 -3.60 3.05 18.80
N GLU A 38 -3.19 4.20 18.28
CA GLU A 38 -4.06 5.06 17.46
C GLU A 38 -3.47 5.35 16.08
N THR A 39 -2.18 5.68 16.02
CA THR A 39 -1.57 6.18 14.78
C THR A 39 -0.30 5.43 14.42
N SER A 40 -0.14 5.15 13.13
CA SER A 40 1.05 4.50 12.57
C SER A 40 1.17 4.89 11.09
N GLY A 41 2.39 5.12 10.63
CA GLY A 41 2.70 5.24 9.20
C GLY A 41 2.89 3.89 8.51
N ASP A 42 2.81 2.78 9.25
CA ASP A 42 3.27 1.49 8.75
C ASP A 42 2.26 0.81 7.83
N CYS A 43 0.97 1.17 7.93
CA CYS A 43 -0.05 0.63 7.03
C CYS A 43 0.27 0.98 5.58
N ALA A 44 0.54 2.26 5.29
CA ALA A 44 0.92 2.72 3.96
C ALA A 44 2.36 2.30 3.59
N ASN A 45 3.29 2.28 4.55
CA ASN A 45 4.65 1.77 4.33
C ASN A 45 4.62 0.31 3.84
N PHE A 46 3.84 -0.54 4.49
CA PHE A 46 3.66 -1.93 4.11
C PHE A 46 3.05 -2.08 2.73
N LEU A 47 2.01 -1.30 2.41
CA LEU A 47 1.46 -1.28 1.06
C LEU A 47 2.49 -0.86 0.03
N SER A 48 3.27 0.19 0.31
CA SER A 48 4.32 0.64 -0.60
C SER A 48 5.37 -0.43 -0.83
N GLN A 49 5.77 -1.17 0.20
CA GLN A 49 6.66 -2.33 0.06
C GLN A 49 6.03 -3.45 -0.79
N CYS A 50 4.73 -3.74 -0.61
CA CYS A 50 4.02 -4.72 -1.43
C CYS A 50 4.00 -4.29 -2.90
N LEU A 51 3.70 -3.01 -3.18
CA LEU A 51 3.69 -2.46 -4.53
C LEU A 51 5.08 -2.52 -5.17
N LEU A 52 6.13 -2.16 -4.42
CA LEU A 52 7.52 -2.24 -4.87
C LEU A 52 7.93 -3.68 -5.18
N ALA A 53 7.59 -4.63 -4.31
CA ALA A 53 7.83 -6.06 -4.54
C ALA A 53 7.05 -6.61 -5.74
N GLY A 54 5.90 -6.00 -6.05
CA GLY A 54 5.16 -6.20 -7.29
C GLY A 54 5.87 -5.67 -8.53
N GLY A 55 6.95 -4.90 -8.39
CA GLY A 55 7.72 -4.34 -9.50
C GLY A 55 7.30 -2.92 -9.91
N ALA A 56 6.45 -2.25 -9.13
CA ALA A 56 6.12 -0.85 -9.38
C ALA A 56 7.39 0.02 -9.34
N PRO A 57 7.67 0.84 -10.38
CA PRO A 57 8.84 1.70 -10.39
C PRO A 57 8.66 2.83 -9.38
N MET A 58 9.70 3.06 -8.57
CA MET A 58 9.75 4.24 -7.71
C MET A 58 9.86 5.52 -8.56
N LEU A 59 9.14 6.55 -8.16
CA LEU A 59 9.10 7.84 -8.83
C LEU A 59 9.66 8.92 -7.92
N TYR A 60 10.81 9.48 -8.29
CA TYR A 60 11.52 10.51 -7.52
C TYR A 60 11.18 11.95 -7.95
N ASN A 61 10.25 12.13 -8.90
CA ASN A 61 9.87 13.45 -9.37
C ASN A 61 9.00 14.20 -8.35
N VAL A 62 9.02 15.53 -8.42
CA VAL A 62 8.30 16.43 -7.48
C VAL A 62 6.78 16.40 -7.62
N SER A 63 6.24 16.04 -8.79
CA SER A 63 4.79 16.10 -9.02
C SER A 63 4.05 14.94 -8.35
N HIS A 64 4.63 13.74 -8.39
CA HIS A 64 4.03 12.53 -7.83
C HIS A 64 5.10 11.66 -7.16
N PRO A 65 5.76 12.16 -6.08
CA PRO A 65 6.84 11.44 -5.44
C PRO A 65 6.28 10.18 -4.78
N TRP A 66 6.81 9.02 -5.14
CA TRP A 66 6.57 7.74 -4.46
C TRP A 66 7.87 6.93 -4.48
N TRP A 67 8.61 6.99 -3.39
CA TRP A 67 9.93 6.39 -3.31
C TRP A 67 10.37 6.12 -1.87
N TYR A 68 11.29 5.16 -1.75
CA TYR A 68 12.06 4.85 -0.56
C TYR A 68 13.54 4.80 -0.93
N HIS A 69 14.39 5.38 -0.10
CA HIS A 69 15.83 5.36 -0.27
C HIS A 69 16.48 4.76 0.96
N LYS A 70 17.07 3.57 0.76
CA LYS A 70 17.86 2.91 1.79
C LYS A 70 19.23 3.60 1.87
N ALA A 71 19.62 4.00 3.07
CA ALA A 71 20.97 4.49 3.31
C ALA A 71 21.99 3.37 3.04
N ASN A 72 23.23 3.75 2.70
CA ASN A 72 24.31 2.80 2.40
C ASN A 72 24.88 2.14 3.67
N ASN A 73 24.02 1.67 4.57
CA ASN A 73 24.38 0.94 5.78
C ASN A 73 23.30 -0.12 6.15
N ILE A 74 23.58 -0.93 7.16
CA ILE A 74 22.70 -2.04 7.56
C ILE A 74 21.43 -1.53 8.27
N SER A 75 21.53 -0.40 8.98
CA SER A 75 20.47 0.21 9.75
C SER A 75 19.47 0.93 8.84
N THR A 76 18.20 0.99 9.27
CA THR A 76 17.14 1.74 8.56
C THR A 76 16.91 3.13 9.18
N LYS A 77 17.75 3.56 10.12
CA LYS A 77 17.61 4.83 10.83
C LYS A 77 17.84 6.06 9.96
N ASP A 78 18.72 5.93 8.98
CA ASP A 78 19.09 7.03 8.07
C ASP A 78 18.39 6.92 6.71
N ASP A 79 17.48 5.95 6.57
CA ASP A 79 16.67 5.81 5.37
C ASP A 79 15.75 7.02 5.21
N THR A 80 15.43 7.36 3.96
CA THR A 80 14.53 8.47 3.64
C THR A 80 13.44 7.99 2.69
N TRP A 81 12.31 8.70 2.67
CA TRP A 81 11.15 8.31 1.86
C TRP A 81 10.28 9.53 1.54
N SER A 82 9.47 9.40 0.49
CA SER A 82 8.41 10.37 0.19
C SER A 82 7.22 10.25 1.15
N ILE A 83 6.47 11.33 1.37
CA ILE A 83 5.26 11.31 2.23
C ILE A 83 4.24 10.25 1.78
N SER A 84 4.04 10.09 0.47
CA SER A 84 3.13 9.08 -0.09
C SER A 84 3.57 7.64 0.18
N TRP A 85 4.82 7.40 0.56
CA TRP A 85 5.30 6.06 0.90
C TRP A 85 4.72 5.59 2.24
N THR A 86 4.56 6.50 3.22
CA THR A 86 4.21 6.16 4.62
C THR A 86 2.89 6.77 5.11
N VAL A 87 2.21 7.61 4.33
CA VAL A 87 0.95 8.25 4.74
C VAL A 87 -0.19 7.76 3.86
N ALA A 88 -1.18 7.09 4.48
CA ALA A 88 -2.31 6.47 3.76
C ALA A 88 -3.06 7.47 2.88
N HIS A 89 -3.34 8.67 3.38
CA HIS A 89 -3.97 9.75 2.62
C HIS A 89 -3.19 10.14 1.37
N SER A 90 -1.87 10.34 1.51
CA SER A 90 -1.02 10.74 0.41
C SER A 90 -0.83 9.60 -0.61
N LEU A 91 -0.74 8.34 -0.17
CA LEU A 91 -0.67 7.18 -1.06
C LEU A 91 -1.96 7.03 -1.90
N TYR A 92 -3.12 7.14 -1.25
CA TYR A 92 -4.42 7.06 -1.91
C TYR A 92 -4.58 8.09 -3.03
N TRP A 93 -4.32 9.37 -2.73
CA TRP A 93 -4.42 10.43 -3.73
C TRP A 93 -3.37 10.31 -4.83
N LEU A 94 -2.15 9.88 -4.51
CA LEU A 94 -1.12 9.61 -5.51
C LEU A 94 -1.61 8.56 -6.53
N LEU A 95 -2.17 7.44 -6.06
CA LEU A 95 -2.69 6.38 -6.93
C LEU A 95 -3.83 6.88 -7.83
N LYS A 96 -4.80 7.61 -7.25
CA LYS A 96 -5.94 8.17 -7.99
C LYS A 96 -5.52 9.22 -9.00
N ASN A 97 -4.63 10.14 -8.61
CA ASN A 97 -4.16 11.22 -9.48
C ASN A 97 -3.33 10.66 -10.63
N ASN A 98 -2.47 9.66 -10.38
CA ASN A 98 -1.71 8.99 -11.43
C ASN A 98 -2.64 8.31 -12.44
N TYR A 99 -3.74 7.70 -11.98
CA TYR A 99 -4.74 7.11 -12.88
C TYR A 99 -5.44 8.18 -13.74
N GLN A 100 -5.96 9.24 -13.10
CA GLN A 100 -6.70 10.31 -13.77
C GLN A 100 -5.85 11.07 -14.80
N SER A 101 -4.61 11.39 -14.45
CA SER A 101 -3.67 12.11 -15.32
C SER A 101 -2.95 11.22 -16.33
N LYS A 102 -3.17 9.90 -16.28
CA LYS A 102 -2.44 8.90 -17.08
C LYS A 102 -0.91 9.01 -16.90
N ALA A 103 -0.46 9.38 -15.70
CA ALA A 103 0.96 9.49 -15.37
C ALA A 103 1.69 8.15 -15.49
N SER A 104 3.01 8.17 -15.57
CA SER A 104 3.82 6.95 -15.42
C SER A 104 3.75 6.41 -13.99
N GLY A 105 3.97 5.11 -13.80
CA GLY A 105 4.08 4.47 -12.49
C GLY A 105 2.76 3.89 -11.97
N ILE A 106 2.70 3.62 -10.67
CA ILE A 106 1.57 2.93 -10.03
C ILE A 106 0.33 3.80 -9.95
N LYS A 107 -0.80 3.21 -10.32
CA LYS A 107 -2.09 3.87 -10.43
C LYS A 107 -3.15 3.05 -9.72
N GLY A 108 -4.22 3.71 -9.32
CA GLY A 108 -5.41 3.03 -8.89
C GLY A 108 -6.67 3.82 -9.17
N PHE A 109 -7.78 3.11 -9.35
CA PHE A 109 -9.09 3.71 -9.52
C PHE A 109 -10.09 3.03 -8.60
N GLU A 110 -11.12 3.78 -8.22
CA GLU A 110 -12.15 3.26 -7.34
C GLU A 110 -13.15 2.38 -8.06
N VAL A 111 -13.62 1.36 -7.35
CA VAL A 111 -14.77 0.56 -7.72
C VAL A 111 -15.82 0.64 -6.61
N ASN A 112 -17.09 0.71 -7.01
CA ASN A 112 -18.20 0.82 -6.06
C ASN A 112 -18.72 -0.54 -5.58
N ASP A 113 -18.19 -1.63 -6.11
CA ASP A 113 -18.61 -2.99 -5.78
C ASP A 113 -17.42 -3.82 -5.32
N ILE A 114 -17.49 -4.29 -4.08
CA ILE A 114 -16.46 -5.12 -3.45
C ILE A 114 -16.21 -6.42 -4.21
N ARG A 115 -17.17 -6.91 -5.00
CA ARG A 115 -17.06 -8.12 -5.82
C ARG A 115 -16.13 -7.94 -7.03
N LEU A 116 -15.82 -6.69 -7.41
CA LEU A 116 -14.88 -6.39 -8.49
C LEU A 116 -13.42 -6.44 -8.05
N LEU A 117 -13.18 -6.56 -6.74
CA LEU A 117 -11.84 -6.60 -6.17
C LEU A 117 -11.16 -7.95 -6.41
N GLU A 118 -9.86 -7.89 -6.61
CA GLU A 118 -8.99 -9.03 -6.86
C GLU A 118 -7.79 -9.02 -5.91
N LEU A 119 -7.07 -10.14 -5.81
CA LEU A 119 -5.83 -10.22 -5.05
C LEU A 119 -4.85 -9.13 -5.49
N GLY A 120 -4.31 -8.38 -4.54
CA GLY A 120 -3.40 -7.25 -4.79
C GLY A 120 -4.09 -5.88 -4.90
N ASP A 121 -5.42 -5.81 -4.91
CA ASP A 121 -6.13 -4.53 -4.78
C ASP A 121 -6.04 -4.02 -3.34
N LEU A 122 -6.27 -2.72 -3.20
CA LEU A 122 -6.12 -2.01 -1.93
C LEU A 122 -7.47 -1.56 -1.38
N MET A 123 -7.54 -1.46 -0.07
CA MET A 123 -8.62 -0.80 0.64
C MET A 123 -8.06 0.38 1.44
N PHE A 124 -8.75 1.51 1.41
CA PHE A 124 -8.41 2.71 2.17
C PHE A 124 -9.59 3.09 3.07
N PHE A 125 -9.30 3.43 4.32
CA PHE A 125 -10.30 3.67 5.36
C PHE A 125 -10.35 5.15 5.66
N GLU A 126 -11.56 5.73 5.63
CA GLU A 126 -11.84 7.15 5.83
C GLU A 126 -12.54 7.39 7.16
N ASP A 127 -12.13 8.45 7.87
CA ASP A 127 -12.79 8.91 9.09
C ASP A 127 -13.99 9.82 8.81
N ASP A 128 -14.68 10.28 9.86
CA ASP A 128 -15.85 11.16 9.75
C ASP A 128 -15.53 12.55 9.17
N ASN A 129 -14.25 12.92 9.11
CA ASN A 129 -13.79 14.21 8.56
C ASN A 129 -13.35 14.10 7.10
N GLY A 130 -13.55 12.94 6.45
CA GLY A 130 -13.13 12.71 5.06
C GLY A 130 -11.63 12.41 4.91
N LYS A 131 -10.91 12.13 6.01
CA LYS A 131 -9.48 11.83 5.96
C LYS A 131 -9.27 10.33 5.89
N ILE A 132 -8.62 9.90 4.82
CA ILE A 132 -8.02 8.56 4.73
C ILE A 132 -6.95 8.38 5.82
N PHE A 133 -7.18 7.47 6.76
CA PHE A 133 -6.31 7.26 7.92
C PHE A 133 -5.65 5.88 7.96
N HIS A 134 -6.22 4.87 7.27
CA HIS A 134 -5.67 3.53 7.23
C HIS A 134 -5.73 2.91 5.83
N SER A 135 -4.91 1.89 5.60
CA SER A 135 -4.81 1.21 4.31
C SER A 135 -4.43 -0.27 4.46
N ALA A 136 -4.94 -1.12 3.57
CA ALA A 136 -4.70 -2.56 3.56
C ALA A 136 -4.72 -3.17 2.15
N ILE A 137 -4.15 -4.37 1.99
CA ILE A 137 -4.07 -5.09 0.71
C ILE A 137 -4.86 -6.40 0.76
N ILE A 138 -5.60 -6.69 -0.30
CA ILE A 138 -6.37 -7.93 -0.43
C ILE A 138 -5.42 -9.07 -0.75
N THR A 139 -5.40 -10.07 0.13
CA THR A 139 -4.41 -11.16 0.12
C THR A 139 -5.03 -12.55 0.05
N SER A 140 -6.34 -12.65 0.28
CA SER A 140 -7.11 -13.88 0.15
C SER A 140 -8.60 -13.58 -0.04
N PHE A 141 -9.39 -14.62 -0.29
CA PHE A 141 -10.84 -14.57 -0.30
C PHE A 141 -11.41 -15.74 0.50
N ARG A 142 -12.49 -15.50 1.23
CA ARG A 142 -13.25 -16.54 1.95
C ARG A 142 -14.74 -16.27 1.79
N TYR A 143 -15.50 -17.26 1.34
CA TYR A 143 -16.94 -17.12 1.04
C TYR A 143 -17.23 -15.93 0.10
N SER A 144 -16.40 -15.75 -0.93
CA SER A 144 -16.46 -14.62 -1.87
C SER A 144 -16.28 -13.23 -1.23
N GLN A 145 -15.83 -13.15 0.01
CA GLN A 145 -15.47 -11.89 0.68
C GLN A 145 -13.94 -11.72 0.68
N PRO A 146 -13.43 -10.51 0.38
CA PRO A 146 -12.00 -10.25 0.43
C PRO A 146 -11.50 -10.28 1.88
N LEU A 147 -10.33 -10.88 2.04
CA LEU A 147 -9.53 -10.84 3.25
C LEU A 147 -8.31 -9.95 3.01
N ILE A 148 -7.99 -9.13 4.00
CA ILE A 148 -6.91 -8.15 3.92
C ILE A 148 -5.74 -8.52 4.82
N SER A 149 -4.56 -8.04 4.44
CA SER A 149 -3.37 -7.98 5.26
C SER A 149 -2.93 -6.52 5.45
N GLN A 150 -2.39 -6.18 6.63
CA GLN A 150 -2.09 -4.79 7.00
C GLN A 150 -1.05 -4.69 8.13
N HIS A 151 -0.41 -3.51 8.24
CA HIS A 151 0.57 -3.16 9.28
C HIS A 151 0.18 -1.92 10.10
N SER A 152 -0.82 -2.05 10.94
CA SER A 152 -1.00 -1.22 12.14
C SER A 152 -0.79 -2.13 13.33
N PHE A 153 -1.58 -3.19 13.41
CA PHE A 153 -1.46 -4.23 14.44
C PHE A 153 -1.01 -5.58 13.87
N GLN A 154 -0.42 -5.60 12.66
CA GLN A 154 0.14 -6.79 12.00
C GLN A 154 -0.88 -7.92 11.85
N ALA A 155 -1.65 -7.91 10.76
CA ALA A 155 -2.65 -8.95 10.50
C ALA A 155 -2.53 -9.54 9.10
N LEU A 156 -2.81 -10.84 9.02
CA LEU A 156 -2.80 -11.64 7.80
C LEU A 156 -4.19 -12.25 7.57
N ASP A 157 -4.73 -12.09 6.36
CA ASP A 157 -5.97 -12.73 5.90
C ASP A 157 -7.16 -12.54 6.87
N ILE A 158 -7.34 -11.33 7.42
CA ILE A 158 -8.49 -10.98 8.26
C ILE A 158 -9.63 -10.41 7.42
N PHE A 159 -10.88 -10.55 7.90
CA PHE A 159 -11.98 -9.80 7.31
C PHE A 159 -11.72 -8.30 7.49
N TYR A 160 -11.92 -7.51 6.44
CA TYR A 160 -11.63 -6.07 6.46
C TYR A 160 -12.43 -5.31 7.54
N LYS A 161 -13.62 -5.82 7.90
CA LYS A 161 -14.46 -5.31 8.99
C LYS A 161 -13.83 -5.48 10.39
N ASN A 162 -12.85 -6.37 10.53
CA ASN A 162 -12.11 -6.60 11.77
C ASN A 162 -10.81 -5.77 11.82
N SER A 163 -10.61 -4.84 10.89
CA SER A 163 -9.51 -3.87 10.91
C SER A 163 -9.91 -2.68 11.78
N TRP A 164 -9.87 -1.45 11.24
CA TRP A 164 -10.31 -0.25 11.92
C TRP A 164 -11.76 0.10 11.58
N PRO A 165 -12.56 0.60 12.55
CA PRO A 165 -13.84 1.20 12.24
C PRO A 165 -13.60 2.43 11.35
N ALA A 166 -14.40 2.57 10.30
CA ALA A 166 -14.31 3.67 9.35
C ALA A 166 -15.71 4.12 8.95
N ASN A 167 -15.84 5.42 8.68
CA ASN A 167 -17.05 6.02 8.12
C ASN A 167 -17.28 5.50 6.69
N HIS A 168 -16.20 5.45 5.91
CA HIS A 168 -16.22 4.91 4.55
C HIS A 168 -14.98 4.07 4.25
N ILE A 169 -15.13 3.09 3.36
CA ILE A 169 -14.01 2.26 2.87
C ILE A 169 -13.97 2.37 1.35
N HIS A 170 -12.87 2.89 0.84
CA HIS A 170 -12.60 3.02 -0.58
C HIS A 170 -11.95 1.74 -1.11
N PHE A 171 -12.51 1.20 -2.19
CA PHE A 171 -12.02 0.00 -2.87
C PHE A 171 -11.22 0.40 -4.11
N LEU A 172 -9.91 0.18 -4.10
CA LEU A 172 -9.01 0.68 -5.13
C LEU A 172 -8.43 -0.47 -5.96
N LYS A 173 -8.79 -0.50 -7.25
CA LYS A 173 -8.16 -1.41 -8.21
C LYS A 173 -6.80 -0.89 -8.64
N ILE A 174 -5.78 -1.72 -8.50
CA ILE A 174 -4.40 -1.36 -8.83
C ILE A 174 -4.04 -1.76 -10.26
N VAL A 175 -3.52 -0.78 -11.00
CA VAL A 175 -3.08 -0.93 -12.39
C VAL A 175 -1.73 -0.22 -12.59
N LEU A 176 -0.92 -0.70 -13.53
CA LEU A 176 0.31 -0.06 -13.98
C LEU A 176 0.20 0.24 -15.48
#